data_AF-A0A424YX86-F1
#
_entry.id   AF-A0A424YX86-F1
#
_cell.length_a   1.000
_cell.length_b   1.000
_cell.length_c   1.000
_cell.angle_alpha   90.00
_cell.angle_beta   90.00
_cell.angle_gamma   90.00
#
_symmetry.space_group_name_H-M   'P 1'
#
loop_
_entity.id
_entity.type
_entity.pdbx_description
1 polymer ?
#
loop_
_entity_poly.entity_id
_entity_poly.type
_entity_poly.pdbx_seq_one_letter_code
_entity_poly.pdbx_strand_id
1 'polypeptide(L)'
;MSSINSFLPTTKHELKKRNWNQVDVIIITGDAYVDHPSFGAAIIGRLLEKNNFKVAIISQPKWNNINDFTELGAPNLFFAITAGNTDSMVSNYTPNFRPRKKDSYSPGGNVGLRPDRAVIVYANKVKEAYPNTPIIISGIESSLRRFAHYDYWSNR
;
A
#
# COMPACT_ATOMS: atom_id res chain seq x y z
N MET A 1 26.00 -3.16 12.05
CA MET A 1 24.57 -2.98 12.41
C MET A 1 24.05 -1.80 11.61
N SER A 2 23.21 -2.01 10.59
CA SER A 2 22.58 -0.88 9.89
C SER A 2 21.71 -0.14 10.89
N SER A 3 21.91 1.17 11.02
CA SER A 3 21.15 2.01 11.93
C SER A 3 19.65 1.85 11.67
N ILE A 4 18.89 1.59 12.72
CA ILE A 4 17.42 1.49 12.76
C ILE A 4 16.73 2.82 12.33
N ASN A 5 17.51 3.86 11.98
CA ASN A 5 17.03 5.21 11.72
C ASN A 5 16.76 5.54 10.23
N SER A 6 16.90 4.59 9.31
CA SER A 6 16.61 4.83 7.89
C SER A 6 15.23 4.31 7.53
N PHE A 7 14.44 5.07 6.77
CA PHE A 7 13.16 4.66 6.18
C PHE A 7 13.26 3.29 5.47
N LEU A 8 12.14 2.58 5.36
CA LEU A 8 12.08 1.40 4.48
C LEU A 8 12.35 1.83 3.03
N PRO A 9 13.06 1.02 2.24
CA PRO A 9 13.33 1.35 0.84
C PRO A 9 12.03 1.46 0.03
N THR A 10 11.99 2.48 -0.81
CA THR A 10 10.91 2.81 -1.75
C THR A 10 11.37 2.75 -3.20
N THR A 11 12.69 2.76 -3.44
CA THR A 11 13.28 2.76 -4.79
C THR A 11 14.36 1.70 -4.97
N LYS A 12 14.63 1.31 -6.23
CA LYS A 12 15.75 0.41 -6.57
C LYS A 12 17.11 0.94 -6.11
N HIS A 13 17.30 2.25 -6.13
CA HIS A 13 18.55 2.87 -5.68
C HIS A 13 18.77 2.66 -4.18
N GLU A 14 17.71 2.75 -3.38
CA GLU A 14 17.75 2.48 -1.94
C GLU A 14 17.97 1.00 -1.62
N LEU A 15 17.49 0.08 -2.46
CA LEU A 15 17.82 -1.34 -2.36
C LEU A 15 19.31 -1.59 -2.63
N LYS A 16 19.86 -0.99 -3.69
CA LYS A 16 21.30 -1.08 -4.01
C LYS A 16 22.17 -0.54 -2.88
N LYS A 17 21.80 0.59 -2.26
CA LYS A 17 22.49 1.15 -1.08
C LYS A 17 22.53 0.18 0.11
N ARG A 18 21.56 -0.74 0.22
CA ARG A 18 21.49 -1.79 1.24
C ARG A 18 22.15 -3.10 0.81
N ASN A 19 22.73 -3.16 -0.40
CA ASN A 19 23.20 -4.39 -1.04
C ASN A 19 22.09 -5.45 -1.15
N TRP A 20 20.85 -5.01 -1.39
CA TRP A 20 19.71 -5.90 -1.59
C TRP A 20 19.42 -6.02 -3.08
N ASN A 21 19.58 -7.23 -3.62
CA ASN A 21 19.18 -7.55 -4.99
C ASN A 21 17.67 -7.82 -5.09
N GLN A 22 17.06 -8.24 -3.98
CA GLN A 22 15.65 -8.60 -3.88
C GLN A 22 15.17 -8.42 -2.45
N VAL A 23 13.86 -8.18 -2.30
CA VAL A 23 13.17 -8.03 -1.01
C VAL A 23 12.28 -9.24 -0.75
N ASP A 24 11.99 -9.49 0.52
CA ASP A 24 11.13 -10.61 0.91
C ASP A 24 9.66 -10.23 0.86
N VAL A 25 9.33 -9.00 1.27
CA VAL A 25 7.96 -8.47 1.29
C VAL A 25 7.95 -7.07 0.68
N ILE A 26 6.98 -6.82 -0.21
CA ILE A 26 6.66 -5.47 -0.69
C ILE A 26 5.30 -5.08 -0.13
N ILE A 27 5.26 -4.01 0.65
CA ILE A 27 4.03 -3.42 1.17
C ILE A 27 3.54 -2.38 0.18
N ILE A 28 2.29 -2.49 -0.27
CA ILE A 28 1.61 -1.50 -1.11
C ILE A 28 0.54 -0.82 -0.26
N THR A 29 0.61 0.51 -0.15
CA THR A 29 -0.32 1.31 0.66
C THR A 29 -1.00 2.41 -0.17
N GLY A 30 -2.28 2.64 0.11
CA GLY A 30 -3.03 3.78 -0.44
C GLY A 30 -2.74 5.12 0.23
N ASP A 31 -1.99 5.14 1.33
CA ASP A 31 -1.50 6.36 1.98
C ASP A 31 -0.10 6.73 1.52
N ALA A 32 0.29 7.99 1.73
CA ALA A 32 1.69 8.40 1.74
C ALA A 32 2.49 7.52 2.69
N TYR A 33 3.73 7.20 2.34
CA TYR A 33 4.62 6.53 3.30
C TYR A 33 5.06 7.53 4.38
N VAL A 34 4.50 7.35 5.57
CA VAL A 34 4.92 8.03 6.81
C VAL A 34 5.38 6.95 7.79
N ASP A 35 6.65 6.98 8.15
CA ASP A 35 7.24 6.01 9.06
C ASP A 35 6.95 6.38 10.53
N HIS A 36 5.70 6.20 10.93
CA HIS A 36 5.18 6.60 12.24
C HIS A 36 4.22 5.52 12.79
N PRO A 37 4.16 5.28 14.12
CA PRO A 37 3.28 4.28 14.73
C PRO A 37 1.77 4.52 14.52
N SER A 38 1.36 5.66 13.97
CA SER A 38 -0.04 5.87 13.55
C SER A 38 -0.36 5.28 12.17
N PHE A 39 0.62 4.74 11.45
CA PHE A 39 0.46 4.15 10.13
C PHE A 39 0.70 2.65 10.19
N GLY A 40 -0.36 1.87 9.98
CA GLY A 40 -0.29 0.41 10.10
C GLY A 40 0.75 -0.23 9.18
N ALA A 41 0.89 0.28 7.94
CA ALA A 41 1.89 -0.18 6.99
C ALA A 41 3.33 -0.01 7.51
N ALA A 42 3.62 1.10 8.20
CA ALA A 42 4.93 1.35 8.80
C ALA A 42 5.18 0.38 9.98
N ILE A 43 4.20 0.20 10.87
CA ILE A 43 4.32 -0.74 12.00
C ILE A 43 4.62 -2.16 11.51
N ILE A 44 3.86 -2.66 10.54
CA ILE A 44 4.05 -4.00 10.00
C ILE A 44 5.40 -4.12 9.29
N GLY A 45 5.78 -3.11 8.51
CA GLY A 45 7.07 -3.10 7.84
C GLY A 45 8.24 -3.15 8.82
N ARG A 46 8.20 -2.35 9.89
CA ARG A 46 9.22 -2.35 10.95
C ARG A 46 9.23 -3.63 11.78
N LEU A 47 8.06 -4.21 12.04
CA LEU A 47 7.97 -5.50 12.73
C LEU A 47 8.60 -6.61 11.90
N LEU A 48 8.33 -6.66 10.60
CA LEU A 48 8.95 -7.63 9.68
C LEU A 48 10.47 -7.41 9.58
N GLU A 49 10.92 -6.16 9.45
CA GLU A 49 12.35 -5.82 9.43
C GLU A 49 13.05 -6.24 10.72
N LYS A 50 12.43 -6.02 11.89
CA LYS A 50 12.92 -6.49 13.20
C LYS A 50 13.05 -8.02 13.25
N ASN A 51 12.26 -8.75 12.47
CA ASN A 51 12.34 -10.20 12.32
C ASN A 51 13.25 -10.63 11.15
N ASN A 52 14.16 -9.75 10.70
CA ASN A 52 15.16 -10.00 9.65
C ASN A 52 14.62 -10.19 8.23
N PHE A 53 13.38 -9.79 7.95
CA PHE A 53 12.88 -9.74 6.58
C PHE A 53 13.34 -8.45 5.88
N LYS A 54 13.67 -8.55 4.59
CA LYS A 54 13.91 -7.40 3.72
C LYS A 54 12.57 -6.87 3.25
N VAL A 55 12.20 -5.69 3.72
CA VAL A 55 10.90 -5.08 3.41
C VAL A 55 11.10 -3.83 2.59
N ALA A 56 10.28 -3.65 1.56
CA ALA A 56 10.15 -2.39 0.85
C ALA A 56 8.70 -1.93 0.83
N ILE A 57 8.49 -0.64 0.53
CA ILE A 57 7.15 -0.05 0.48
C ILE A 57 6.94 0.74 -0.81
N ILE A 58 5.76 0.55 -1.40
CA ILE A 58 5.24 1.30 -2.54
C ILE A 58 4.03 2.08 -2.03
N SER A 59 4.14 3.40 -1.91
CA SER A 59 3.06 4.27 -1.47
C SER A 59 2.38 4.95 -2.65
N GLN A 60 1.05 4.88 -2.70
CA GLN A 60 0.23 5.54 -3.71
C GLN A 60 0.68 5.29 -5.16
N PRO A 61 0.89 4.03 -5.57
CA PRO A 61 1.29 3.73 -6.93
C PRO A 61 0.21 4.16 -7.92
N LYS A 62 0.62 4.71 -9.06
CA LYS A 62 -0.28 4.98 -10.18
C LYS A 62 -0.82 3.66 -10.72
N TRP A 63 -2.14 3.54 -10.79
CA TRP A 63 -2.85 2.32 -11.19
C TRP A 63 -3.34 2.33 -12.64
N ASN A 64 -2.92 3.30 -13.45
CA ASN A 64 -3.21 3.33 -14.88
C ASN A 64 -2.28 2.40 -15.68
N ASN A 65 -1.18 1.93 -15.09
CA ASN A 65 -0.26 0.94 -15.65
C ASN A 65 0.39 0.12 -14.51
N ILE A 66 1.35 -0.74 -14.85
CA ILE A 66 2.03 -1.62 -13.89
C ILE A 66 3.41 -1.11 -13.45
N ASN A 67 3.89 0.03 -13.97
CA ASN A 67 5.29 0.46 -13.81
C ASN A 67 5.65 0.62 -12.34
N ASP A 68 4.85 1.35 -11.57
CA ASP A 68 5.08 1.58 -10.14
C ASP A 68 5.07 0.25 -9.34
N PHE A 69 4.25 -0.73 -9.76
CA PHE A 69 4.19 -2.06 -9.13
C PHE A 69 5.38 -2.94 -9.47
N THR A 70 6.05 -2.67 -10.59
CA THR A 70 7.20 -3.44 -11.08
C THR A 70 8.54 -2.81 -10.72
N GLU A 71 8.56 -1.56 -10.26
CA GLU A 71 9.79 -0.80 -10.04
C GLU A 71 10.77 -1.56 -9.14
N LEU A 72 10.31 -2.15 -8.05
CA LEU A 72 11.15 -2.85 -7.07
C LEU A 72 11.42 -4.33 -7.41
N GLY A 73 10.82 -4.85 -8.48
CA GLY A 73 10.88 -6.27 -8.83
C GLY A 73 9.90 -7.14 -8.02
N ALA A 74 10.03 -8.46 -8.17
CA ALA A 74 9.20 -9.43 -7.45
C ALA A 74 9.76 -9.69 -6.04
N PRO A 75 8.91 -9.77 -4.99
CA PRO A 75 9.33 -10.19 -3.66
C PRO A 75 9.60 -11.69 -3.61
N ASN A 76 10.44 -12.15 -2.68
CA ASN A 76 10.68 -13.59 -2.45
C ASN A 76 9.44 -14.29 -1.87
N LEU A 77 8.64 -13.59 -1.05
CA LEU A 77 7.52 -14.19 -0.33
C LEU A 77 6.18 -13.71 -0.88
N PHE A 78 5.85 -12.43 -0.72
CA PHE A 78 4.53 -11.91 -1.10
C PHE A 78 4.47 -10.39 -1.20
N PHE A 79 3.42 -9.91 -1.87
CA PHE A 79 2.95 -8.53 -1.76
C PHE A 79 1.94 -8.41 -0.62
N ALA A 80 2.10 -7.41 0.25
CA ALA A 80 1.12 -7.05 1.27
C ALA A 80 0.40 -5.76 0.85
N ILE A 81 -0.93 -5.79 0.77
CA ILE A 81 -1.72 -4.68 0.22
C ILE A 81 -2.69 -4.14 1.28
N THR A 82 -2.73 -2.81 1.40
CA THR A 82 -3.70 -2.08 2.24
C THR A 82 -4.14 -0.79 1.55
N ALA A 83 -5.38 -0.35 1.80
CA ALA A 83 -5.86 0.97 1.38
C ALA A 83 -5.25 2.12 2.21
N GLY A 84 -4.58 1.79 3.32
CA GLY A 84 -4.02 2.75 4.27
C GLY A 84 -4.77 2.75 5.61
N ASN A 85 -4.77 3.88 6.29
CA ASN A 85 -5.39 4.12 7.59
C ASN A 85 -6.91 4.24 7.54
N THR A 86 -7.49 4.43 6.34
CA THR A 86 -8.95 4.52 6.14
C THR A 86 -9.36 3.74 4.89
N ASP A 87 -10.65 3.45 4.76
CA ASP A 87 -11.22 2.91 3.51
C ASP A 87 -11.07 3.94 2.38
N SER A 88 -10.70 3.51 1.18
CA SER A 88 -10.36 4.43 0.10
C SER A 88 -11.57 5.22 -0.40
N MET A 89 -12.80 4.68 -0.26
CA MET A 89 -14.01 5.44 -0.54
C MET A 89 -14.21 6.57 0.46
N VAL A 90 -13.86 6.36 1.73
CA VAL A 90 -13.94 7.39 2.78
C VAL A 90 -12.88 8.47 2.56
N SER A 91 -11.69 8.09 2.06
CA SER A 91 -10.64 9.05 1.70
C SER A 91 -10.99 9.85 0.44
N ASN A 92 -11.66 9.24 -0.53
CA ASN A 92 -12.00 9.89 -1.80
C ASN A 92 -13.30 10.71 -1.72
N TYR A 93 -14.27 10.31 -0.89
CA TYR A 93 -15.60 10.91 -0.84
C TYR A 93 -16.07 11.28 0.56
N THR A 94 -17.01 12.21 0.59
CA THR A 94 -17.87 12.50 1.76
C THR A 94 -18.99 11.45 1.87
N PRO A 95 -19.67 11.32 3.03
CA PRO A 95 -20.81 10.40 3.17
C PRO A 95 -21.95 10.62 2.17
N ASN A 96 -22.05 11.82 1.60
CA ASN A 96 -23.04 12.18 0.56
C ASN A 96 -22.47 12.00 -0.87
N PHE A 97 -21.50 11.11 -1.07
CA PHE A 97 -20.88 10.79 -2.37
C PHE A 97 -20.18 11.96 -3.10
N ARG A 98 -19.96 13.09 -2.43
CA ARG A 98 -19.20 14.20 -3.05
C ARG A 98 -17.70 13.94 -2.93
N PRO A 99 -16.91 14.12 -3.99
CA PRO A 99 -15.45 14.05 -3.90
C PRO A 99 -14.92 14.99 -2.82
N ARG A 100 -13.97 14.50 -2.02
CA ARG A 100 -13.28 15.35 -1.06
C ARG A 100 -12.39 16.34 -1.80
N LYS A 101 -12.21 17.52 -1.19
CA LYS A 101 -11.26 18.54 -1.68
C LYS A 101 -9.83 18.34 -1.15
N LYS A 102 -9.67 17.44 -0.18
CA LYS A 102 -8.41 17.14 0.50
C LYS A 102 -8.41 15.69 0.97
N ASP A 103 -7.30 15.00 0.77
CA ASP A 103 -7.02 13.69 1.37
C ASP A 103 -5.93 13.85 2.43
N SER A 104 -6.31 13.66 3.70
CA SER A 104 -5.43 13.84 4.87
C SER A 104 -4.21 12.91 4.88
N TYR A 105 -4.26 11.80 4.16
CA TYR A 105 -3.17 10.81 4.13
C TYR A 105 -2.39 10.82 2.82
N SER A 106 -2.63 11.81 1.95
CA SER A 106 -1.90 12.03 0.71
C SER A 106 -0.86 13.14 0.87
N PRO A 107 0.29 13.10 0.16
CA PRO A 107 1.28 14.17 0.17
C PRO A 107 0.64 15.51 -0.21
N GLY A 108 0.88 16.53 0.62
CA GLY A 108 0.32 17.88 0.41
C GLY A 108 -1.21 17.98 0.54
N GLY A 109 -1.90 16.91 0.95
CA GLY A 109 -3.36 16.87 0.97
C GLY A 109 -3.99 16.62 -0.40
N ASN A 110 -3.20 16.25 -1.41
CA ASN A 110 -3.65 16.08 -2.79
C ASN A 110 -4.67 14.96 -2.92
N VAL A 111 -5.68 15.17 -3.76
CA VAL A 111 -6.72 14.18 -4.04
C VAL A 111 -6.38 13.37 -5.29
N GLY A 112 -7.02 12.21 -5.46
CA GLY A 112 -6.84 11.38 -6.66
C GLY A 112 -5.52 10.62 -6.71
N LEU A 113 -4.81 10.48 -5.58
CA LEU A 113 -3.59 9.68 -5.47
C LEU A 113 -3.83 8.23 -5.04
N ARG A 114 -5.09 7.85 -4.79
CA ARG A 114 -5.51 6.47 -4.56
C ARG A 114 -6.79 6.16 -5.35
N PRO A 115 -6.96 4.92 -5.86
CA PRO A 115 -8.19 4.53 -6.51
C PRO A 115 -9.32 4.28 -5.50
N ASP A 116 -10.53 4.30 -6.01
CA ASP A 116 -11.68 3.70 -5.33
C ASP A 116 -11.48 2.19 -5.21
N ARG A 117 -11.79 1.64 -4.04
CA ARG A 117 -11.51 0.24 -3.68
C ARG A 117 -10.04 -0.13 -3.91
N ALA A 118 -9.15 0.67 -3.32
CA ALA A 118 -7.72 0.63 -3.56
C ALA A 118 -7.12 -0.77 -3.41
N VAL A 119 -7.54 -1.55 -2.41
CA VAL A 119 -7.05 -2.92 -2.20
C VAL A 119 -7.31 -3.81 -3.41
N ILE A 120 -8.51 -3.75 -3.99
CA ILE A 120 -8.89 -4.56 -5.15
C ILE A 120 -8.10 -4.11 -6.38
N VAL A 121 -8.03 -2.80 -6.63
CA VAL A 121 -7.31 -2.25 -7.79
C VAL A 121 -5.83 -2.61 -7.72
N TYR A 122 -5.19 -2.42 -6.58
CA TYR A 122 -3.78 -2.75 -6.39
C TYR A 122 -3.53 -4.26 -6.48
N ALA A 123 -4.41 -5.10 -5.92
CA ALA A 123 -4.29 -6.55 -6.05
C ALA A 123 -4.36 -7.00 -7.52
N ASN A 124 -5.28 -6.42 -8.30
CA ASN A 124 -5.38 -6.70 -9.73
C ASN A 124 -4.11 -6.27 -10.49
N LYS A 125 -3.54 -5.10 -10.18
CA LYS A 125 -2.28 -4.64 -10.79
C LYS A 125 -1.09 -5.51 -10.44
N VAL A 126 -1.02 -5.99 -9.19
CA VAL A 126 -0.01 -6.97 -8.81
C VAL A 126 -0.22 -8.29 -9.54
N LYS A 127 -1.47 -8.78 -9.71
CA LYS A 127 -1.72 -10.01 -10.49
C LYS A 127 -1.44 -9.87 -11.98
N GLU A 128 -1.64 -8.69 -12.55
CA GLU A 128 -1.27 -8.37 -13.93
C GLU A 128 0.26 -8.46 -14.12
N ALA A 129 1.03 -7.89 -13.19
CA ALA A 129 2.50 -7.89 -13.26
C ALA A 129 3.15 -9.21 -12.81
N TYR A 130 2.57 -9.87 -11.80
CA TYR A 130 3.15 -11.00 -11.08
C TYR A 130 2.06 -12.05 -10.76
N PRO A 131 1.56 -12.79 -11.77
CA PRO A 131 0.40 -13.67 -11.62
C PRO A 131 0.61 -14.76 -10.54
N ASN A 132 1.84 -15.26 -10.42
CA ASN A 132 2.19 -16.36 -9.52
C ASN A 132 2.63 -15.91 -8.12
N THR A 133 2.85 -14.61 -7.90
CA THR A 133 3.28 -14.13 -6.59
C THR A 133 2.07 -14.07 -5.63
N PRO A 134 2.21 -14.58 -4.38
CA PRO A 134 1.16 -14.46 -3.38
C PRO A 134 0.85 -13.00 -3.01
N ILE A 135 -0.42 -12.76 -2.69
CA ILE A 135 -0.91 -11.46 -2.23
C ILE A 135 -1.61 -11.65 -0.89
N ILE A 136 -1.24 -10.84 0.09
CA ILE A 136 -1.92 -10.73 1.38
C ILE A 136 -2.61 -9.37 1.43
N ILE A 137 -3.93 -9.37 1.60
CA ILE A 137 -4.71 -8.13 1.78
C ILE A 137 -5.00 -7.89 3.26
N SER A 138 -4.97 -6.62 3.68
CA SER A 138 -5.17 -6.23 5.08
C SER A 138 -5.74 -4.81 5.20
N GLY A 139 -5.88 -4.31 6.43
CA GLY A 139 -6.40 -2.97 6.71
C GLY A 139 -7.93 -2.89 6.79
N ILE A 140 -8.42 -1.72 7.17
CA ILE A 140 -9.84 -1.43 7.40
C ILE A 140 -10.70 -1.77 6.17
N GLU A 141 -10.22 -1.39 4.98
CA GLU A 141 -10.95 -1.64 3.73
C GLU A 141 -11.21 -3.14 3.49
N SER A 142 -10.20 -3.99 3.65
CA SER A 142 -10.37 -5.42 3.39
C SER A 142 -11.11 -6.15 4.51
N SER A 143 -10.91 -5.75 5.77
CA SER A 143 -11.55 -6.39 6.90
C SER A 143 -13.04 -6.04 6.98
N LEU A 144 -13.40 -4.76 6.91
CA LEU A 144 -14.80 -4.33 7.06
C LEU A 144 -15.66 -4.74 5.87
N ARG A 145 -15.12 -4.74 4.65
CA ARG A 145 -15.86 -5.18 3.46
C ARG A 145 -16.19 -6.67 3.47
N ARG A 146 -15.50 -7.49 4.28
CA ARG A 146 -15.86 -8.89 4.48
C ARG A 146 -17.09 -9.06 5.39
N PHE A 147 -17.30 -8.13 6.32
CA PHE A 147 -18.44 -8.17 7.25
C PHE A 147 -19.68 -7.47 6.71
N ALA A 148 -19.50 -6.51 5.80
CA ALA A 148 -20.61 -5.76 5.22
C ALA A 148 -21.49 -6.68 4.34
N HIS A 149 -22.70 -6.97 4.81
CA HIS A 149 -23.73 -7.63 3.99
C HIS A 149 -24.30 -6.69 2.90
N TYR A 150 -24.10 -5.38 3.06
CA TYR A 150 -24.61 -4.36 2.15
C TYR A 150 -23.54 -3.30 1.89
N ASP A 151 -23.21 -3.10 0.61
CA ASP A 151 -22.32 -2.03 0.17
C ASP A 151 -23.15 -0.81 -0.27
N TYR A 152 -23.34 0.14 0.64
CA TYR A 152 -24.03 1.40 0.36
C TYR A 152 -23.43 2.14 -0.85
N TRP A 153 -22.13 1.98 -1.12
CA TRP A 153 -21.47 2.61 -2.27
C TRP A 153 -21.79 1.97 -3.62
N SER A 154 -22.28 0.74 -3.62
CA SER A 154 -22.70 0.03 -4.83
C SER A 154 -24.21 0.06 -5.04
N ASN A 155 -24.98 0.61 -4.09
CA ASN A 155 -26.42 0.68 -4.22
C ASN A 155 -26.79 1.70 -5.30
N ARG A 156 -27.38 1.19 -6.39
CA ARG A 156 -27.83 1.97 -7.55
C ARG A 156 -29.34 1.88 -7.64
#